data_AF-A0A2G8KIU8-F1
#
_entry.id   AF-A0A2G8KIU8-F1
#
_cell.length_a   1.000
_cell.length_b   1.000
_cell.length_c   1.000
_cell.angle_alpha   90.00
_cell.angle_beta   90.00
_cell.angle_gamma   90.00
#
_symmetry.space_group_name_H-M   'P 1'
#
loop_
_entity.id
_entity.type
_entity.pdbx_description
1 polymer ?
#
loop_
_entity_poly.entity_id
_entity_poly.type
_entity_poly.pdbx_seq_one_letter_code
_entity_poly.pdbx_strand_id
1 'polypeptide(L)'
;MKRLDAVMNERNKTIDEQQQRKLRETQNLSDLCNQWVNKFENVSIISSSVLESHNHWTDAQCIPDIRAASEPLVEDIMKDFPEIESLSDKTMDDLPILCIDKVNISDNVESVVNVDVIKSAWFCLNGITSTDSGNIVVSGRLSSGHSFITVINKQGRKIRHNKIDKVKGSSLQHFRHCSALSRDKIASVCTSNQVGVYNIHDGSLTQNNITSLFDDIKTVDKKYASCITTDTIRGHIIVGTSRKIGLLFIFDEELNFIRALKLPEVIKWQRDILYHEGVLLICDAESKCAYAVTMDTSKTEAELLYELPKPDIDGLTWYPLSICKDRAGFVYILWFGDGKCIITQYSQDGQQLLTTKRTENGARCMTTLMTEEGEKLLVATYQSGKMLCYGLMLE
;
A
#
# COMPACT_ATOMS: atom_id res chain seq x y z
N MET A 1 52.72 44.65 -7.01
CA MET A 1 51.51 44.96 -7.80
C MET A 1 51.47 44.20 -9.12
N LYS A 2 52.30 44.51 -10.13
CA LYS A 2 52.23 43.88 -11.47
C LYS A 2 52.16 42.33 -11.53
N ARG A 3 52.83 41.64 -10.61
CA ARG A 3 52.85 40.16 -10.56
C ARG A 3 51.56 39.57 -9.97
N LEU A 4 50.89 40.31 -9.09
CA LEU A 4 49.61 39.91 -8.50
C LEU A 4 48.47 40.09 -9.52
N ASP A 5 48.50 41.20 -10.27
CA ASP A 5 47.51 41.50 -11.31
C ASP A 5 47.56 40.49 -12.46
N ALA A 6 48.77 40.05 -12.85
CA ALA A 6 48.93 39.00 -13.86
C ALA A 6 48.33 37.66 -13.43
N VAL A 7 48.57 37.24 -12.17
CA VAL A 7 48.03 35.99 -11.62
C VAL A 7 46.51 36.05 -11.47
N MET A 8 45.96 37.20 -11.06
CA MET A 8 44.51 37.40 -10.98
C MET A 8 43.84 37.34 -12.35
N ASN A 9 44.43 37.98 -13.37
CA ASN A 9 43.88 37.97 -14.72
C ASN A 9 43.92 36.57 -15.35
N GLU A 10 44.97 35.81 -15.12
CA GLU A 10 45.09 34.44 -15.61
C GLU A 10 44.06 33.52 -14.94
N ARG A 11 43.88 33.64 -13.62
CA ARG A 11 42.85 32.89 -12.88
C ARG A 11 41.43 33.24 -13.32
N ASN A 12 41.13 34.51 -13.55
CA ASN A 12 39.81 34.94 -14.04
C ASN A 12 39.53 34.37 -15.44
N LYS A 13 40.53 34.37 -16.33
CA LYS A 13 40.41 33.76 -17.66
C LYS A 13 40.11 32.26 -17.58
N THR A 14 40.77 31.52 -16.69
CA THR A 14 40.50 30.08 -16.50
C THR A 14 39.09 29.83 -15.95
N ILE A 15 38.60 30.68 -15.05
CA ILE A 15 37.24 30.58 -14.51
C ILE A 15 36.20 30.83 -15.61
N ASP A 16 36.39 31.87 -16.43
CA ASP A 16 35.49 32.18 -17.54
C ASP A 16 35.44 31.05 -18.58
N GLU A 17 36.59 30.45 -18.92
CA GLU A 17 36.67 29.30 -19.82
C GLU A 17 35.96 28.06 -19.25
N GLN A 18 36.10 27.79 -17.95
CA GLN A 18 35.37 26.71 -17.28
C GLN A 18 33.86 26.96 -17.23
N GLN A 19 33.44 28.19 -16.97
CA GLN A 19 32.02 28.56 -16.96
C GLN A 19 31.39 28.42 -18.34
N GLN A 20 32.06 28.89 -19.39
CA GLN A 20 31.56 28.72 -20.76
C GLN A 20 31.50 27.26 -21.21
N ARG A 21 32.43 26.41 -20.72
CA ARG A 21 32.41 24.98 -21.00
C ARG A 21 31.24 24.30 -20.31
N LYS A 22 31.03 24.56 -19.01
CA LYS A 22 29.88 24.03 -18.26
C LYS A 22 28.55 24.50 -18.84
N LEU A 23 28.47 25.76 -19.29
CA LEU A 23 27.27 26.29 -19.93
C LEU A 23 26.95 25.53 -21.22
N ARG A 24 27.95 25.29 -22.07
CA ARG A 24 27.79 24.48 -23.30
C ARG A 24 27.40 23.04 -23.01
N GLU A 25 28.00 22.41 -22.00
CA GLU A 25 27.65 21.05 -21.58
C GLU A 25 26.21 20.97 -21.08
N THR A 26 25.77 21.96 -20.29
CA THR A 26 24.39 22.04 -19.79
C THR A 26 23.39 22.30 -20.92
N GLN A 27 23.74 23.14 -21.89
CA GLN A 27 22.92 23.41 -23.08
C GLN A 27 22.74 22.12 -23.90
N ASN A 28 23.83 21.39 -24.17
CA ASN A 28 23.79 20.13 -24.90
C ASN A 28 22.95 19.07 -24.18
N LEU A 29 23.05 18.98 -22.85
CA LEU A 29 22.20 18.09 -22.04
C LEU A 29 20.73 18.49 -22.12
N SER A 30 20.42 19.78 -22.04
CA SER A 30 19.05 20.28 -22.18
C SER A 30 18.47 19.98 -23.56
N ASP A 31 19.27 20.16 -24.63
CA ASP A 31 18.84 19.88 -25.99
C ASP A 31 18.60 18.38 -26.20
N LEU A 32 19.46 17.54 -25.61
CA LEU A 32 19.27 16.09 -25.62
C LEU A 32 17.99 15.70 -24.87
N CYS A 33 17.76 16.23 -23.66
CA CYS A 33 16.53 15.97 -22.90
C CYS A 33 15.28 16.40 -23.68
N ASN A 34 15.30 17.56 -24.33
CA ASN A 34 14.19 18.05 -25.14
C ASN A 34 13.92 17.14 -26.36
N GLN A 35 14.98 16.62 -27.01
CA GLN A 35 14.82 15.65 -28.08
C GLN A 35 14.15 14.36 -27.59
N TRP A 36 14.52 13.86 -26.41
CA TRP A 36 13.89 12.68 -25.83
C TRP A 36 12.42 12.92 -25.45
N VAL A 37 12.12 14.04 -24.79
CA VAL A 37 10.74 14.41 -24.43
C VAL A 37 9.84 14.46 -25.67
N ASN A 38 10.28 15.14 -26.73
CA ASN A 38 9.51 15.25 -27.98
C ASN A 38 9.25 13.88 -28.63
N LYS A 39 10.21 12.95 -28.56
CA LYS A 39 10.04 11.58 -29.09
C LYS A 39 8.99 10.80 -28.28
N PHE A 40 9.05 10.88 -26.95
CA PHE A 40 8.05 10.23 -26.08
C PHE A 40 6.65 10.82 -26.23
N GLU A 41 6.54 12.15 -26.34
CA GLU A 41 5.27 12.82 -26.59
C GLU A 41 4.65 12.38 -27.92
N ASN A 42 5.44 12.29 -29.00
CA ASN A 42 4.96 11.80 -30.30
C ASN A 42 4.41 10.35 -30.21
N VAL A 43 5.12 9.45 -29.52
CA VAL A 43 4.66 8.07 -29.32
C VAL A 43 3.38 8.04 -28.48
N SER A 44 3.32 8.85 -27.42
CA SER A 44 2.14 8.95 -26.54
C SER A 44 0.92 9.46 -27.31
N ILE A 45 1.06 10.51 -28.12
CA ILE A 45 -0.04 11.09 -28.90
C ILE A 45 -0.60 10.05 -29.88
N ILE A 46 0.27 9.35 -30.61
CA ILE A 46 -0.14 8.34 -31.58
C ILE A 46 -0.82 7.16 -30.87
N SER A 47 -0.26 6.71 -29.75
CA SER A 47 -0.81 5.59 -28.97
C SER A 47 -2.16 5.94 -28.33
N SER A 48 -2.32 7.15 -27.80
CA SER A 48 -3.61 7.66 -27.30
C SER A 48 -4.65 7.75 -28.43
N SER A 49 -4.27 8.21 -29.62
CA SER A 49 -5.17 8.27 -30.77
C SER A 49 -5.65 6.87 -31.22
N VAL A 50 -4.83 5.83 -31.05
CA VAL A 50 -5.23 4.45 -31.32
C VAL A 50 -6.11 3.88 -30.21
N LEU A 51 -5.78 4.15 -28.94
CA LEU A 51 -6.58 3.70 -27.80
C LEU A 51 -7.99 4.33 -27.75
N GLU A 52 -8.15 5.55 -28.28
CA GLU A 52 -9.44 6.22 -28.41
C GLU A 52 -10.27 5.70 -29.61
N SER A 53 -9.62 5.02 -30.56
CA SER A 53 -10.27 4.37 -31.70
C SER A 53 -11.00 3.10 -31.22
N HIS A 54 -12.33 3.14 -31.17
CA HIS A 54 -13.16 1.98 -30.75
C HIS A 54 -13.39 0.98 -31.89
N ASN A 55 -12.46 0.87 -32.86
CA ASN A 55 -12.68 0.09 -34.07
C ASN A 55 -11.42 -0.69 -34.46
N HIS A 56 -11.47 -2.02 -34.28
CA HIS A 56 -10.34 -2.94 -34.48
C HIS A 56 -9.67 -2.87 -35.87
N TRP A 57 -10.38 -2.36 -36.89
CA TRP A 57 -9.84 -2.20 -38.24
C TRP A 57 -8.98 -0.93 -38.39
N THR A 58 -9.26 0.10 -37.59
CA THR A 58 -8.49 1.36 -37.57
C THR A 58 -7.18 1.15 -36.81
N ASP A 59 -7.21 0.35 -35.74
CA ASP A 59 -6.02 -0.01 -34.96
C ASP A 59 -4.95 -0.72 -35.82
N ALA A 60 -5.37 -1.62 -36.72
CA ALA A 60 -4.49 -2.32 -37.64
C ALA A 60 -3.85 -1.40 -38.69
N GLN A 61 -4.52 -0.31 -39.06
CA GLN A 61 -4.02 0.67 -40.03
C GLN A 61 -3.03 1.66 -39.43
N CYS A 62 -3.02 1.84 -38.11
CA CYS A 62 -2.08 2.72 -37.40
C CYS A 62 -0.74 2.03 -37.06
N ILE A 63 -0.62 0.71 -37.25
CA ILE A 63 0.61 -0.05 -36.98
C ILE A 63 1.83 0.51 -37.75
N PRO A 64 1.75 0.85 -39.05
CA PRO A 64 2.88 1.44 -39.77
C PRO A 64 3.31 2.79 -39.20
N ASP A 65 2.37 3.63 -38.75
CA ASP A 65 2.65 4.96 -38.21
C ASP A 65 3.25 4.88 -36.80
N ILE A 66 2.74 3.97 -35.95
CA ILE A 66 3.36 3.66 -34.65
C ILE A 66 4.78 3.14 -34.85
N ARG A 67 4.99 2.23 -35.81
CA ARG A 67 6.31 1.69 -36.12
C ARG A 67 7.26 2.80 -36.60
N ALA A 68 6.83 3.65 -37.53
CA ALA A 68 7.64 4.76 -38.01
C ALA A 68 7.99 5.78 -36.92
N ALA A 69 7.09 6.02 -35.96
CA ALA A 69 7.34 6.91 -34.82
C ALA A 69 8.27 6.28 -33.75
N SER A 70 8.26 4.95 -33.63
CA SER A 70 9.04 4.22 -32.62
C SER A 70 10.40 3.75 -33.12
N GLU A 71 10.60 3.53 -34.42
CA GLU A 71 11.88 3.08 -35.00
C GLU A 71 13.07 3.98 -34.62
N PRO A 72 12.98 5.32 -34.67
CA PRO A 72 14.09 6.18 -34.23
C PRO A 72 14.41 6.05 -32.74
N LEU A 73 13.41 5.77 -31.91
CA LEU A 73 13.58 5.55 -30.47
C LEU A 73 14.28 4.21 -30.21
N VAL A 74 13.87 3.18 -30.94
CA VAL A 74 14.50 1.86 -30.88
C VAL A 74 15.95 1.93 -31.36
N GLU A 75 16.24 2.57 -32.49
CA GLU A 75 17.60 2.73 -33.01
C GLU A 75 18.53 3.43 -32.01
N ASP A 76 18.06 4.52 -31.39
CA ASP A 76 18.85 5.24 -30.38
C ASP A 76 19.08 4.41 -29.12
N ILE A 77 18.06 3.68 -28.65
CA ILE A 77 18.18 2.76 -27.51
C ILE A 77 19.17 1.63 -27.82
N MET A 78 19.12 1.04 -29.02
CA MET A 78 20.04 -0.02 -29.42
C MET A 78 21.47 0.50 -29.61
N LYS A 79 21.64 1.76 -30.04
CA LYS A 79 22.95 2.39 -30.16
C LYS A 79 23.58 2.73 -28.81
N ASP A 80 22.79 3.26 -27.88
CA ASP A 80 23.27 3.65 -26.55
C ASP A 80 23.41 2.44 -25.62
N PHE A 81 22.65 1.37 -25.89
CA PHE A 81 22.66 0.12 -25.13
C PHE A 81 22.68 -1.09 -26.08
N PRO A 82 23.83 -1.36 -26.74
CA PRO A 82 23.98 -2.48 -27.68
C PRO A 82 23.73 -3.84 -27.03
N GLU A 83 23.81 -3.92 -25.71
CA GLU A 83 23.49 -5.09 -24.90
C GLU A 83 22.00 -5.47 -24.96
N ILE A 84 21.10 -4.57 -25.37
CA ILE A 84 19.66 -4.86 -25.52
C ILE A 84 19.39 -5.83 -26.68
N GLU A 85 20.20 -5.81 -27.74
CA GLU A 85 20.11 -6.82 -28.82
C GLU A 85 20.41 -8.22 -28.29
N SER A 86 21.29 -8.34 -27.29
CA SER A 86 21.55 -9.61 -26.61
C SER A 86 20.41 -10.07 -25.69
N LEU A 87 19.45 -9.18 -25.37
CA LEU A 87 18.25 -9.51 -24.60
C LEU A 87 17.09 -10.01 -25.49
N SER A 88 17.07 -9.70 -26.79
CA SER A 88 16.02 -10.23 -27.70
C SER A 88 16.17 -11.72 -27.98
N ASP A 89 17.38 -12.26 -27.79
CA ASP A 89 17.67 -13.70 -27.88
C ASP A 89 17.41 -14.45 -26.55
N LYS A 90 17.05 -13.74 -25.48
CA LYS A 90 16.68 -14.33 -24.19
C LYS A 90 15.16 -14.43 -24.11
N THR A 91 14.65 -15.64 -23.94
CA THR A 91 13.25 -15.81 -23.56
C THR A 91 13.03 -15.29 -22.14
N MET A 92 11.79 -14.98 -21.75
CA MET A 92 11.50 -14.50 -20.39
C MET A 92 11.95 -15.51 -19.32
N ASP A 93 12.11 -16.78 -19.69
CA ASP A 93 12.63 -17.87 -18.87
C ASP A 93 14.17 -17.81 -18.69
N ASP A 94 14.89 -17.10 -19.55
CA ASP A 94 16.37 -16.96 -19.54
C ASP A 94 16.85 -15.70 -18.80
N LEU A 95 15.93 -14.79 -18.47
CA LEU A 95 16.24 -13.68 -17.57
C LEU A 95 16.33 -14.28 -16.16
N PRO A 96 17.44 -14.09 -15.41
CA PRO A 96 17.39 -14.34 -14.00
C PRO A 96 16.30 -13.41 -13.47
N ILE A 97 15.17 -13.98 -13.04
CA ILE A 97 14.26 -13.28 -12.15
C ILE A 97 15.21 -12.70 -11.10
N LEU A 98 15.23 -11.37 -10.97
CA LEU A 98 15.92 -10.74 -9.87
C LEU A 98 15.06 -11.06 -8.64
N CYS A 99 15.11 -12.33 -8.28
CA CYS A 99 14.46 -12.98 -7.19
C CYS A 99 15.28 -12.48 -6.03
N ILE A 100 14.90 -11.29 -5.54
CA ILE A 100 15.20 -10.95 -4.17
C ILE A 100 14.46 -12.04 -3.41
N ASP A 101 15.16 -13.14 -3.13
CA ASP A 101 14.53 -14.35 -2.60
C ASP A 101 14.18 -14.17 -1.13
N LYS A 102 14.79 -13.18 -0.47
CA LYS A 102 14.69 -12.98 0.97
C LYS A 102 14.81 -11.50 1.33
N VAL A 103 13.75 -10.98 1.93
CA VAL A 103 13.85 -9.85 2.85
C VAL A 103 13.90 -10.43 4.26
N ASN A 104 14.90 -10.07 5.07
CA ASN A 104 14.99 -10.53 6.46
C ASN A 104 14.42 -9.49 7.42
N ILE A 105 13.52 -9.93 8.31
CA ILE A 105 13.02 -9.13 9.43
C ILE A 105 14.10 -9.11 10.52
N SER A 106 14.61 -7.92 10.88
CA SER A 106 15.68 -7.75 11.88
C SER A 106 15.40 -8.54 13.16
N ASP A 107 16.41 -9.23 13.71
CA ASP A 107 16.26 -10.07 14.91
C ASP A 107 15.76 -9.29 16.13
N ASN A 108 16.28 -8.08 16.29
CA ASN A 108 15.92 -7.18 17.38
C ASN A 108 14.94 -6.10 16.90
N VAL A 109 14.12 -5.62 17.84
CA VAL A 109 13.37 -4.37 17.66
C VAL A 109 14.38 -3.24 17.59
N GLU A 110 14.42 -2.53 16.46
CA GLU A 110 15.38 -1.45 16.24
C GLU A 110 14.99 -0.20 17.04
N SER A 111 13.69 0.08 17.11
CA SER A 111 13.17 1.18 17.92
C SER A 111 11.75 0.91 18.41
N VAL A 112 11.40 1.55 19.52
CA VAL A 112 10.05 1.53 20.10
C VAL A 112 9.54 2.96 20.13
N VAL A 113 8.46 3.21 19.39
CA VAL A 113 7.74 4.47 19.44
C VAL A 113 6.57 4.31 20.40
N ASN A 114 6.58 5.11 21.46
CA ASN A 114 5.39 5.26 22.31
C ASN A 114 4.43 6.23 21.62
N VAL A 115 3.23 5.76 21.28
CA VAL A 115 2.17 6.67 20.83
C VAL A 115 1.70 7.44 22.06
N ASP A 116 2.30 8.61 22.26
CA ASP A 116 2.39 9.34 23.53
C ASP A 116 1.06 9.92 24.08
N VAL A 117 -0.09 9.36 23.74
CA VAL A 117 -1.33 10.16 23.72
C VAL A 117 -2.57 9.51 24.32
N ILE A 118 -2.66 8.20 24.51
CA ILE A 118 -3.99 7.64 24.82
C ILE A 118 -3.96 6.65 25.99
N LYS A 119 -3.77 7.20 27.19
CA LYS A 119 -4.05 6.48 28.46
C LYS A 119 -5.53 6.60 28.77
N SER A 120 -6.36 5.75 28.17
CA SER A 120 -7.76 5.59 28.57
C SER A 120 -8.10 4.12 28.76
N ALA A 121 -8.94 3.80 29.75
CA ALA A 121 -9.30 2.42 30.08
C ALA A 121 -10.01 1.65 28.94
N TRP A 122 -10.52 2.38 27.94
CA TRP A 122 -11.25 1.85 26.79
C TRP A 122 -10.49 2.02 25.47
N PHE A 123 -9.23 2.45 25.56
CA PHE A 123 -8.35 2.61 24.42
C PHE A 123 -8.08 1.25 23.77
N CYS A 124 -8.25 1.19 22.45
CA CYS A 124 -7.96 0.01 21.65
C CYS A 124 -7.49 0.46 20.28
N LEU A 125 -6.30 0.03 19.88
CA LEU A 125 -5.84 0.13 18.48
C LEU A 125 -6.48 -0.96 17.62
N ASN A 126 -6.92 -0.59 16.42
CA ASN A 126 -7.61 -1.47 15.48
C ASN A 126 -7.13 -1.33 14.03
N GLY A 127 -6.53 -0.20 13.67
CA GLY A 127 -5.93 0.03 12.36
C GLY A 127 -4.61 0.77 12.51
N ILE A 128 -3.66 0.41 11.64
CA ILE A 128 -2.43 1.16 11.41
C ILE A 128 -2.16 1.15 9.91
N THR A 129 -1.69 2.27 9.38
CA THR A 129 -1.23 2.37 7.99
C THR A 129 -0.14 3.43 7.93
N SER A 130 0.71 3.37 6.92
CA SER A 130 1.63 4.45 6.60
C SER A 130 1.25 5.08 5.27
N THR A 131 1.66 6.32 5.10
CA THR A 131 1.47 7.08 3.86
C THR A 131 2.80 7.27 3.16
N ASP A 132 2.78 7.52 1.85
CA ASP A 132 3.99 7.83 1.09
C ASP A 132 4.68 9.13 1.54
N SER A 133 3.98 9.98 2.30
CA SER A 133 4.57 11.15 2.96
C SER A 133 5.39 10.80 4.21
N GLY A 134 5.46 9.52 4.59
CA GLY A 134 6.18 9.04 5.78
C GLY A 134 5.44 9.29 7.09
N ASN A 135 4.13 9.58 7.03
CA ASN A 135 3.29 9.67 8.21
C ASN A 135 2.67 8.31 8.53
N ILE A 136 2.62 7.99 9.82
CA ILE A 136 1.93 6.84 10.39
C ILE A 136 0.56 7.30 10.84
N VAL A 137 -0.49 6.56 10.46
CA VAL A 137 -1.85 6.81 10.89
C VAL A 137 -2.35 5.60 11.67
N VAL A 138 -2.83 5.86 12.88
CA VAL A 138 -3.41 4.85 13.75
C VAL A 138 -4.86 5.18 14.07
N SER A 139 -5.71 4.16 14.09
CA SER A 139 -7.12 4.31 14.39
C SER A 139 -7.61 3.23 15.35
N GLY A 140 -8.73 3.52 16.00
CA GLY A 140 -9.36 2.55 16.87
C GLY A 140 -10.46 3.14 17.75
N ARG A 141 -10.66 2.50 18.89
CA ARG A 141 -11.65 2.92 19.88
C ARG A 141 -10.99 3.76 20.96
N LEU A 142 -11.59 4.90 21.28
CA LEU A 142 -11.15 5.79 22.35
C LEU A 142 -11.97 5.59 23.63
N SER A 143 -13.30 5.42 23.48
CA SER A 143 -14.22 5.23 24.62
C SER A 143 -15.49 4.49 24.17
N SER A 144 -16.50 4.40 25.03
CA SER A 144 -17.80 3.80 24.68
C SER A 144 -18.54 4.55 23.57
N GLY A 145 -18.35 5.87 23.46
CA GLY A 145 -19.03 6.72 22.48
C GLY A 145 -18.15 7.26 21.36
N HIS A 146 -16.86 6.93 21.34
CA HIS A 146 -15.90 7.60 20.46
C HIS A 146 -14.88 6.63 19.88
N SER A 147 -14.65 6.78 18.58
CA SER A 147 -13.46 6.27 17.88
C SER A 147 -12.42 7.39 17.73
N PHE A 148 -11.25 7.07 17.21
CA PHE A 148 -10.22 8.06 16.91
C PHE A 148 -9.45 7.75 15.64
N ILE A 149 -8.83 8.79 15.09
CA ILE A 149 -7.72 8.73 14.12
C ILE A 149 -6.61 9.62 14.68
N THR A 150 -5.37 9.13 14.70
CA THR A 150 -4.18 9.87 15.12
C THR A 150 -3.14 9.82 14.02
N VAL A 151 -2.57 10.97 13.68
CA VAL A 151 -1.45 11.08 12.73
C VAL A 151 -0.17 11.31 13.51
N ILE A 152 0.85 10.54 13.16
CA ILE A 152 2.16 10.50 13.82
C ILE A 152 3.22 10.63 12.73
N ASN A 153 4.23 11.45 12.95
CA ASN A 153 5.34 11.56 11.99
C ASN A 153 6.31 10.37 12.09
N LYS A 154 7.26 10.26 11.16
CA LYS A 154 8.30 9.22 11.16
C LYS A 154 9.16 9.16 12.43
N GLN A 155 9.24 10.25 13.21
CA GLN A 155 9.94 10.27 14.51
C GLN A 155 9.05 9.84 15.68
N GLY A 156 7.83 9.38 15.42
CA GLY A 156 6.92 8.94 16.46
C GLY A 156 6.21 10.07 17.21
N ARG A 157 6.33 11.32 16.76
CA ARG A 157 5.66 12.47 17.38
C ARG A 157 4.24 12.58 16.84
N LYS A 158 3.27 12.72 17.73
CA LYS A 158 1.89 13.05 17.35
C LYS A 158 1.89 14.40 16.60
N ILE A 159 1.38 14.37 15.38
CA ILE A 159 1.00 15.57 14.63
C ILE A 159 -0.43 15.97 15.01
N ARG A 160 -1.34 14.99 15.05
CA ARG A 160 -2.78 15.24 15.18
C ARG A 160 -3.52 14.09 15.85
N HIS A 161 -4.59 14.41 16.57
CA HIS A 161 -5.50 13.44 17.17
C HIS A 161 -6.94 13.92 17.02
N ASN A 162 -7.76 13.19 16.27
CA ASN A 162 -9.16 13.48 16.06
C ASN A 162 -10.01 12.43 16.78
N LYS A 163 -10.89 12.92 17.66
CA LYS A 163 -11.97 12.16 18.27
C LYS A 163 -13.18 12.18 17.34
N ILE A 164 -13.75 11.02 17.07
CA ILE A 164 -14.87 10.87 16.14
C ILE A 164 -16.05 10.25 16.88
N ASP A 165 -17.16 10.97 16.87
CA ASP A 165 -18.38 10.58 17.56
C ASP A 165 -19.06 9.38 16.89
N LYS A 166 -19.64 8.55 17.73
CA LYS A 166 -20.54 7.46 17.37
C LYS A 166 -21.77 7.98 16.59
N VAL A 167 -22.23 7.19 15.61
CA VAL A 167 -23.58 7.36 15.02
C VAL A 167 -24.65 7.25 16.10
N LYS A 168 -25.48 8.29 16.25
CA LYS A 168 -26.61 8.30 17.18
C LYS A 168 -27.50 7.07 16.97
N GLY A 169 -27.87 6.40 18.07
CA GLY A 169 -28.74 5.22 18.04
C GLY A 169 -28.05 3.88 17.73
N SER A 170 -26.78 3.86 17.32
CA SER A 170 -26.06 2.60 17.14
C SER A 170 -25.85 1.88 18.49
N SER A 171 -25.97 0.56 18.55
CA SER A 171 -25.60 -0.24 19.74
C SER A 171 -24.19 -0.84 19.63
N LEU A 172 -23.57 -0.71 18.46
CA LEU A 172 -22.29 -1.31 18.16
C LEU A 172 -21.15 -0.55 18.84
N GLN A 173 -20.02 -1.25 19.03
CA GLN A 173 -18.77 -0.62 19.47
C GLN A 173 -18.20 0.23 18.33
N HIS A 174 -17.23 1.11 18.61
CA HIS A 174 -16.65 2.05 17.64
C HIS A 174 -15.19 1.72 17.35
N PHE A 175 -14.94 0.48 16.92
CA PHE A 175 -13.64 0.11 16.41
C PHE A 175 -13.49 0.71 15.02
N ARG A 176 -12.43 1.50 14.83
CA ARG A 176 -12.14 2.17 13.59
C ARG A 176 -10.87 1.60 12.97
N HIS A 177 -10.96 1.27 11.70
CA HIS A 177 -9.89 0.76 10.87
C HIS A 177 -9.51 1.84 9.84
N CYS A 178 -8.29 1.74 9.30
CA CYS A 178 -7.77 2.70 8.34
C CYS A 178 -6.84 2.02 7.33
N SER A 179 -6.82 2.53 6.10
CA SER A 179 -5.89 2.16 5.04
C SER A 179 -5.51 3.41 4.25
N ALA A 180 -4.25 3.51 3.81
CA ALA A 180 -3.79 4.62 2.98
C ALA A 180 -4.49 4.60 1.62
N LEU A 181 -5.17 5.69 1.26
CA LEU A 181 -5.85 5.83 -0.01
C LEU A 181 -4.97 6.52 -1.04
N SER A 182 -4.26 7.54 -0.60
CA SER A 182 -3.24 8.24 -1.38
C SER A 182 -2.19 8.81 -0.42
N ARG A 183 -1.24 9.60 -0.97
CA ARG A 183 -0.17 10.25 -0.18
C ARG A 183 -0.68 10.98 1.07
N ASP A 184 -1.84 11.61 0.97
CA ASP A 184 -2.39 12.50 2.01
C ASP A 184 -3.82 12.17 2.44
N LYS A 185 -4.42 11.12 1.86
CA LYS A 185 -5.77 10.66 2.20
C LYS A 185 -5.74 9.27 2.83
N ILE A 186 -6.56 9.09 3.84
CA ILE A 186 -6.76 7.82 4.53
C ILE A 186 -8.21 7.40 4.37
N ALA A 187 -8.43 6.21 3.82
CA ALA A 187 -9.73 5.58 3.89
C ALA A 187 -9.92 5.01 5.30
N SER A 188 -11.10 5.20 5.89
CA SER A 188 -11.42 4.73 7.22
C SER A 188 -12.81 4.10 7.26
N VAL A 189 -12.95 3.05 8.06
CA VAL A 189 -14.26 2.48 8.36
C VAL A 189 -14.40 2.21 9.85
N CYS A 190 -15.62 2.36 10.36
CA CYS A 190 -15.96 2.06 11.75
C CYS A 190 -17.03 0.99 11.82
N THR A 191 -16.96 0.13 12.84
CA THR A 191 -17.96 -0.89 13.17
C THR A 191 -19.36 -0.31 13.43
N SER A 192 -19.52 1.01 13.56
CA SER A 192 -20.82 1.69 13.52
C SER A 192 -21.31 2.06 12.12
N ASN A 193 -20.82 1.38 11.07
CA ASN A 193 -21.20 1.59 9.66
C ASN A 193 -20.92 2.99 9.13
N GLN A 194 -19.83 3.60 9.59
CA GLN A 194 -19.32 4.85 9.02
C GLN A 194 -18.11 4.52 8.17
N VAL A 195 -18.20 4.77 6.86
CA VAL A 195 -17.05 4.81 5.96
C VAL A 195 -16.66 6.27 5.74
N GLY A 196 -15.38 6.57 5.56
CA GLY A 196 -14.93 7.94 5.37
C GLY A 196 -13.55 8.07 4.76
N VAL A 197 -13.27 9.26 4.24
CA VAL A 197 -11.95 9.69 3.77
C VAL A 197 -11.47 10.82 4.66
N TYR A 198 -10.31 10.61 5.27
CA TYR A 198 -9.66 11.53 6.18
C TYR A 198 -8.45 12.17 5.50
N ASN A 199 -8.36 13.50 5.53
CA ASN A 199 -7.20 14.25 5.04
C ASN A 199 -6.20 14.49 6.17
N ILE A 200 -4.96 14.06 6.00
CA ILE A 200 -3.94 14.12 7.06
C ILE A 200 -3.48 15.54 7.38
N HIS A 201 -3.55 16.47 6.42
CA HIS A 201 -3.03 17.83 6.57
C HIS A 201 -3.92 18.67 7.47
N ASP A 202 -5.21 18.77 7.13
CA ASP A 202 -6.16 19.61 7.85
C ASP A 202 -6.98 18.84 8.90
N GLY A 203 -6.96 17.51 8.84
CA GLY A 203 -7.73 16.64 9.74
C GLY A 203 -9.22 16.59 9.43
N SER A 204 -9.63 17.02 8.24
CA SER A 204 -11.01 16.91 7.76
C SER A 204 -11.38 15.45 7.52
N LEU A 205 -12.65 15.12 7.76
CA LEU A 205 -13.21 13.78 7.57
C LEU A 205 -14.53 13.90 6.82
N THR A 206 -14.54 13.46 5.58
CA THR A 206 -15.77 13.20 4.83
C THR A 206 -16.23 11.79 5.18
N GLN A 207 -17.51 11.60 5.52
CA GLN A 207 -18.02 10.30 5.97
C GLN A 207 -19.46 10.05 5.51
N ASN A 208 -19.74 8.79 5.18
CA ASN A 208 -21.05 8.28 4.81
C ASN A 208 -21.48 7.16 5.77
N ASN A 209 -22.79 7.08 6.04
CA ASN A 209 -23.38 5.97 6.78
C ASN A 209 -23.83 4.87 5.81
N ILE A 210 -23.24 3.69 5.92
CA ILE A 210 -23.50 2.55 5.03
C ILE A 210 -24.50 1.54 5.61
N THR A 211 -25.24 1.91 6.67
CA THR A 211 -26.20 1.02 7.32
C THR A 211 -27.27 0.51 6.33
N SER A 212 -27.74 1.37 5.43
CA SER A 212 -28.77 1.01 4.45
C SER A 212 -28.31 -0.06 3.45
N LEU A 213 -27.00 -0.16 3.17
CA LEU A 213 -26.45 -1.21 2.31
C LEU A 213 -26.62 -2.62 2.91
N PHE A 214 -26.95 -2.69 4.20
CA PHE A 214 -27.23 -3.97 4.86
C PHE A 214 -28.71 -4.30 4.94
N ASP A 215 -29.64 -3.42 4.55
CA ASP A 215 -31.07 -3.59 4.82
C ASP A 215 -31.64 -4.87 4.18
N ASP A 216 -31.16 -5.23 2.99
CA ASP A 216 -31.59 -6.43 2.26
C ASP A 216 -31.10 -7.76 2.88
N ILE A 217 -30.14 -7.71 3.82
CA ILE A 217 -29.51 -8.90 4.40
C ILE A 217 -30.31 -9.36 5.62
N LYS A 218 -31.35 -10.18 5.45
CA LYS A 218 -32.27 -10.52 6.56
C LYS A 218 -31.71 -11.51 7.59
N THR A 219 -30.62 -12.21 7.30
CA THR A 219 -30.22 -13.45 7.97
C THR A 219 -29.11 -13.30 9.03
N VAL A 220 -28.69 -12.06 9.36
CA VAL A 220 -27.51 -11.84 10.22
C VAL A 220 -27.80 -10.88 11.37
N ASP A 221 -27.59 -11.34 12.61
CA ASP A 221 -27.89 -10.62 13.85
C ASP A 221 -27.05 -9.33 14.04
N LYS A 222 -25.89 -9.24 13.39
CA LYS A 222 -25.00 -8.07 13.49
C LYS A 222 -24.47 -7.69 12.13
N LYS A 223 -24.90 -6.53 11.64
CA LYS A 223 -24.52 -5.92 10.36
C LYS A 223 -23.54 -4.79 10.61
N TYR A 224 -22.26 -5.02 10.33
CA TYR A 224 -21.25 -4.00 10.52
C TYR A 224 -20.06 -4.10 9.58
N ALA A 225 -19.39 -2.99 9.29
CA ALA A 225 -18.07 -3.02 8.65
C ALA A 225 -16.97 -3.46 9.61
N SER A 226 -16.10 -4.36 9.17
CA SER A 226 -15.14 -5.09 10.02
C SER A 226 -13.67 -4.76 9.74
N CYS A 227 -13.32 -4.46 8.49
CA CYS A 227 -11.96 -4.19 8.02
C CYS A 227 -12.00 -3.36 6.73
N ILE A 228 -10.84 -2.84 6.31
CA ILE A 228 -10.73 -1.96 5.14
C ILE A 228 -9.35 -2.12 4.49
N THR A 229 -9.32 -2.08 3.16
CA THR A 229 -8.10 -1.89 2.35
C THR A 229 -8.44 -0.96 1.20
N THR A 230 -7.43 -0.59 0.42
CA THR A 230 -7.54 0.31 -0.72
C THR A 230 -6.84 -0.30 -1.94
N ASP A 231 -7.41 -0.07 -3.11
CA ASP A 231 -6.71 -0.18 -4.39
C ASP A 231 -6.35 1.24 -4.80
N THR A 232 -5.12 1.65 -4.48
CA THR A 232 -4.64 3.02 -4.69
C THR A 232 -4.45 3.38 -6.16
N ILE A 233 -4.40 2.38 -7.05
CA ILE A 233 -4.27 2.61 -8.50
C ILE A 233 -5.63 3.05 -9.06
N ARG A 234 -6.70 2.38 -8.64
CA ARG A 234 -8.07 2.70 -9.09
C ARG A 234 -8.79 3.70 -8.18
N GLY A 235 -8.18 4.08 -7.05
CA GLY A 235 -8.82 4.92 -6.04
C GLY A 235 -10.00 4.21 -5.35
N HIS A 236 -10.02 2.87 -5.34
CA HIS A 236 -11.12 2.14 -4.71
C HIS A 236 -10.87 1.91 -3.21
N ILE A 237 -11.93 2.05 -2.44
CA ILE A 237 -11.99 1.71 -1.02
C ILE A 237 -12.76 0.40 -0.87
N ILE A 238 -12.11 -0.63 -0.35
CA ILE A 238 -12.68 -1.97 -0.20
C ILE A 238 -12.94 -2.23 1.28
N VAL A 239 -14.21 -2.42 1.64
CA VAL A 239 -14.68 -2.57 3.02
C VAL A 239 -15.18 -3.99 3.25
N GLY A 240 -14.56 -4.69 4.20
CA GLY A 240 -15.07 -5.98 4.67
C GLY A 240 -16.26 -5.81 5.61
N THR A 241 -17.22 -6.72 5.51
CA THR A 241 -18.45 -6.71 6.33
C THR A 241 -18.37 -7.70 7.49
N SER A 242 -19.44 -7.77 8.29
CA SER A 242 -19.47 -8.52 9.53
C SER A 242 -19.52 -10.02 9.31
N ARG A 243 -19.28 -10.74 10.40
CA ARG A 243 -19.32 -12.21 10.45
C ARG A 243 -20.53 -12.76 9.70
N LYS A 244 -20.30 -13.80 8.90
CA LYS A 244 -21.34 -14.57 8.18
C LYS A 244 -22.10 -13.82 7.07
N ILE A 245 -21.82 -12.53 6.83
CA ILE A 245 -22.35 -11.85 5.63
C ILE A 245 -21.57 -12.29 4.38
N GLY A 246 -20.25 -12.36 4.49
CA GLY A 246 -19.40 -12.77 3.36
C GLY A 246 -19.46 -11.79 2.19
N LEU A 247 -19.65 -10.50 2.45
CA LEU A 247 -19.63 -9.45 1.42
C LEU A 247 -18.48 -8.49 1.64
N LEU A 248 -17.98 -7.94 0.54
CA LEU A 248 -17.15 -6.75 0.48
C LEU A 248 -17.95 -5.64 -0.19
N PHE A 249 -17.88 -4.43 0.36
CA PHE A 249 -18.43 -3.23 -0.29
C PHE A 249 -17.29 -2.41 -0.88
N ILE A 250 -17.44 -1.98 -2.13
CA ILE A 250 -16.43 -1.22 -2.85
C ILE A 250 -16.97 0.18 -3.12
N PHE A 251 -16.17 1.19 -2.81
CA PHE A 251 -16.48 2.61 -3.00
C PHE A 251 -15.38 3.30 -3.81
N ASP A 252 -15.69 4.44 -4.42
CA ASP A 252 -14.68 5.37 -4.95
C ASP A 252 -14.13 6.30 -3.84
N GLU A 253 -13.23 7.22 -4.21
CA GLU A 253 -12.64 8.18 -3.27
C GLU A 253 -13.66 9.20 -2.73
N GLU A 254 -14.73 9.45 -3.47
CA GLU A 254 -15.85 10.31 -3.11
C GLU A 254 -16.87 9.61 -2.20
N LEU A 255 -16.63 8.34 -1.84
CA LEU A 255 -17.48 7.49 -1.02
C LEU A 255 -18.82 7.10 -1.68
N ASN A 256 -18.89 7.14 -3.02
CA ASN A 256 -20.00 6.57 -3.76
C ASN A 256 -19.85 5.05 -3.77
N PHE A 257 -20.96 4.35 -3.53
CA PHE A 257 -20.99 2.90 -3.62
C PHE A 257 -20.89 2.45 -5.07
N ILE A 258 -19.86 1.66 -5.38
CA ILE A 258 -19.66 1.08 -6.71
C ILE A 258 -20.41 -0.24 -6.81
N ARG A 259 -20.11 -1.18 -5.91
CA ARG A 259 -20.68 -2.53 -5.93
C ARG A 259 -20.42 -3.32 -4.65
N ALA A 260 -21.12 -4.44 -4.51
CA ALA A 260 -20.80 -5.48 -3.55
C ALA A 260 -20.15 -6.69 -4.25
N LEU A 261 -19.20 -7.34 -3.57
CA LEU A 261 -18.54 -8.56 -4.02
C LEU A 261 -18.73 -9.64 -2.96
N LYS A 262 -19.30 -10.78 -3.35
CA LYS A 262 -19.52 -11.92 -2.43
C LYS A 262 -18.27 -12.77 -2.34
N LEU A 263 -17.89 -13.13 -1.12
CA LEU A 263 -16.73 -13.97 -0.82
C LEU A 263 -17.10 -15.46 -0.85
N PRO A 264 -16.12 -16.34 -1.14
CA PRO A 264 -16.28 -17.78 -1.02
C PRO A 264 -16.82 -18.20 0.35
N GLU A 265 -17.71 -19.19 0.39
CA GLU A 265 -18.38 -19.61 1.63
C GLU A 265 -17.42 -20.12 2.71
N VAL A 266 -16.22 -20.56 2.35
CA VAL A 266 -15.19 -20.97 3.31
C VAL A 266 -14.75 -19.82 4.21
N ILE A 267 -14.88 -18.56 3.75
CA ILE A 267 -14.48 -17.37 4.48
C ILE A 267 -15.61 -16.92 5.41
N LYS A 268 -15.42 -17.07 6.72
CA LYS A 268 -16.47 -16.85 7.74
C LYS A 268 -16.39 -15.48 8.41
N TRP A 269 -15.17 -14.99 8.68
CA TRP A 269 -14.97 -13.70 9.34
C TRP A 269 -13.70 -12.97 8.89
N GLN A 270 -13.86 -12.01 7.99
CA GLN A 270 -12.78 -11.12 7.55
C GLN A 270 -12.35 -10.22 8.72
N ARG A 271 -11.15 -10.46 9.24
CA ARG A 271 -10.56 -9.71 10.34
C ARG A 271 -9.73 -8.54 9.84
N ASP A 272 -8.95 -8.80 8.81
CA ASP A 272 -8.14 -7.81 8.10
C ASP A 272 -8.04 -8.25 6.64
N ILE A 273 -7.83 -7.30 5.75
CA ILE A 273 -7.76 -7.54 4.30
C ILE A 273 -6.66 -6.69 3.68
N LEU A 274 -6.03 -7.20 2.63
CA LEU A 274 -5.01 -6.50 1.86
C LEU A 274 -5.27 -6.70 0.37
N TYR A 275 -5.38 -5.59 -0.37
CA TYR A 275 -5.34 -5.62 -1.83
C TYR A 275 -3.88 -5.71 -2.29
N HIS A 276 -3.60 -6.72 -3.12
CA HIS A 276 -2.27 -7.00 -3.64
C HIS A 276 -2.40 -7.46 -5.10
N GLU A 277 -2.01 -6.61 -6.04
CA GLU A 277 -1.85 -6.96 -7.47
C GLU A 277 -3.07 -7.65 -8.11
N GLY A 278 -4.28 -7.13 -7.87
CA GLY A 278 -5.52 -7.72 -8.41
C GLY A 278 -6.05 -8.93 -7.63
N VAL A 279 -5.36 -9.31 -6.56
CA VAL A 279 -5.78 -10.32 -5.59
C VAL A 279 -6.16 -9.63 -4.27
N LEU A 280 -7.11 -10.20 -3.55
CA LEU A 280 -7.39 -9.80 -2.17
C LEU A 280 -6.95 -10.91 -1.23
N LEU A 281 -6.03 -10.57 -0.33
CA LEU A 281 -5.60 -11.42 0.75
C LEU A 281 -6.44 -11.13 1.99
N ILE A 282 -6.96 -12.18 2.64
CA ILE A 282 -7.97 -12.07 3.69
C ILE A 282 -7.51 -12.87 4.91
N CYS A 283 -7.41 -12.20 6.07
CA CYS A 283 -7.27 -12.87 7.36
C CYS A 283 -8.65 -13.31 7.87
N ASP A 284 -8.93 -14.62 7.89
CA ASP A 284 -10.17 -15.17 8.45
C ASP A 284 -9.97 -15.62 9.91
N ALA A 285 -10.51 -14.84 10.84
CA ALA A 285 -10.35 -15.10 12.27
C ALA A 285 -11.22 -16.28 12.77
N GLU A 286 -12.33 -16.60 12.11
CA GLU A 286 -13.21 -17.69 12.52
C GLU A 286 -12.70 -19.04 12.01
N SER A 287 -12.27 -19.08 10.74
CA SER A 287 -11.67 -20.28 10.15
C SER A 287 -10.21 -20.49 10.57
N LYS A 288 -9.57 -19.47 11.15
CA LYS A 288 -8.15 -19.48 11.58
C LYS A 288 -7.22 -19.76 10.40
N CYS A 289 -7.53 -19.12 9.26
CA CYS A 289 -6.86 -19.28 7.98
C CYS A 289 -6.65 -17.92 7.34
N ALA A 290 -5.67 -17.79 6.46
CA ALA A 290 -5.58 -16.68 5.54
C ALA A 290 -5.81 -17.18 4.11
N TYR A 291 -6.55 -16.42 3.31
CA TYR A 291 -6.96 -16.82 1.96
C TYR A 291 -6.59 -15.76 0.93
N ALA A 292 -6.33 -16.19 -0.29
CA ALA A 292 -6.27 -15.34 -1.46
C ALA A 292 -7.52 -15.54 -2.32
N VAL A 293 -8.16 -14.44 -2.73
CA VAL A 293 -9.33 -14.46 -3.62
C VAL A 293 -9.19 -13.48 -4.77
N THR A 294 -9.91 -13.73 -5.86
CA THR A 294 -9.91 -12.82 -7.02
C THR A 294 -10.60 -11.48 -6.72
N MET A 295 -10.07 -10.39 -7.30
CA MET A 295 -10.72 -9.07 -7.33
C MET A 295 -11.14 -8.68 -8.74
N ASP A 296 -11.85 -9.57 -9.42
CA ASP A 296 -12.35 -9.30 -10.76
C ASP A 296 -13.50 -8.28 -10.71
N THR A 297 -13.28 -7.11 -11.32
CA THR A 297 -14.27 -6.02 -11.37
C THR A 297 -15.46 -6.28 -12.28
N SER A 298 -15.45 -7.36 -13.07
CA SER A 298 -16.59 -7.78 -13.87
C SER A 298 -17.53 -8.76 -13.16
N LYS A 299 -17.05 -9.46 -12.12
CA LYS A 299 -17.81 -10.49 -11.39
C LYS A 299 -18.43 -9.98 -10.09
N THR A 300 -19.55 -10.56 -9.69
CA THR A 300 -20.24 -10.28 -8.40
C THR A 300 -19.81 -11.21 -7.27
N GLU A 301 -19.09 -12.29 -7.59
CA GLU A 301 -18.55 -13.25 -6.63
C GLU A 301 -17.04 -13.38 -6.84
N ALA A 302 -16.30 -13.40 -5.73
CA ALA A 302 -14.87 -13.66 -5.71
C ALA A 302 -14.65 -15.18 -5.69
N GLU A 303 -13.61 -15.61 -6.38
CA GLU A 303 -13.18 -17.00 -6.44
C GLU A 303 -12.01 -17.22 -5.48
N LEU A 304 -12.04 -18.33 -4.75
CA LEU A 304 -10.91 -18.73 -3.91
C LEU A 304 -9.75 -19.18 -4.82
N LEU A 305 -8.58 -18.57 -4.65
CA LEU A 305 -7.37 -18.96 -5.35
C LEU A 305 -6.60 -20.02 -4.56
N TYR A 306 -6.24 -19.70 -3.31
CA TYR A 306 -5.52 -20.60 -2.41
C TYR A 306 -5.67 -20.18 -0.95
N GLU A 307 -5.37 -21.11 -0.05
CA GLU A 307 -5.13 -20.85 1.36
C GLU A 307 -3.62 -20.62 1.57
N LEU A 308 -3.26 -19.57 2.31
CA LEU A 308 -1.86 -19.28 2.60
C LEU A 308 -1.32 -20.29 3.63
N PRO A 309 -0.05 -20.73 3.51
CA PRO A 309 0.54 -21.65 4.48
C PRO A 309 0.47 -21.13 5.90
N LYS A 310 -0.01 -21.96 6.82
CA LYS A 310 -0.07 -21.60 8.24
C LYS A 310 1.29 -21.75 8.90
N PRO A 311 1.63 -20.89 9.88
CA PRO A 311 2.79 -21.14 10.72
C PRO A 311 2.58 -22.41 11.55
N ASP A 312 3.47 -23.38 11.38
CA ASP A 312 3.55 -24.57 12.23
C ASP A 312 4.68 -24.39 13.24
N ILE A 313 4.36 -23.69 14.33
CA ILE A 313 5.31 -23.44 15.42
C ILE A 313 4.64 -23.69 16.77
N ASP A 314 5.38 -24.36 17.65
CA ASP A 314 5.01 -24.66 19.04
C ASP A 314 3.71 -25.47 19.23
N GLY A 315 3.18 -26.09 18.17
CA GLY A 315 1.92 -26.86 18.20
C GLY A 315 0.68 -26.02 18.57
N LEU A 316 0.77 -24.69 18.48
CA LEU A 316 -0.33 -23.79 18.84
C LEU A 316 -1.30 -23.61 17.67
N THR A 317 -2.56 -23.36 18.01
CA THR A 317 -3.54 -22.94 17.02
C THR A 317 -3.42 -21.44 16.77
N TRP A 318 -2.78 -21.09 15.66
CA TRP A 318 -2.61 -19.72 15.21
C TRP A 318 -3.82 -19.24 14.41
N TYR A 319 -4.25 -18.00 14.63
CA TYR A 319 -5.22 -17.31 13.78
C TYR A 319 -4.69 -15.95 13.33
N PRO A 320 -4.98 -15.53 12.09
CA PRO A 320 -4.41 -14.31 11.55
C PRO A 320 -5.16 -13.08 12.07
N LEU A 321 -4.40 -12.03 12.39
CA LEU A 321 -4.89 -10.80 12.99
C LEU A 321 -4.80 -9.61 12.06
N SER A 322 -3.68 -9.45 11.36
CA SER A 322 -3.41 -8.30 10.52
C SER A 322 -2.49 -8.68 9.37
N ILE A 323 -2.63 -8.01 8.24
CA ILE A 323 -1.87 -8.28 7.02
C ILE A 323 -1.40 -6.97 6.38
N CYS A 324 -0.15 -6.94 5.91
CA CYS A 324 0.38 -5.85 5.11
C CYS A 324 1.39 -6.38 4.09
N LYS A 325 1.88 -5.50 3.21
CA LYS A 325 2.98 -5.81 2.30
C LYS A 325 4.03 -4.71 2.36
N ASP A 326 5.26 -5.06 1.99
CA ASP A 326 6.31 -4.08 1.71
C ASP A 326 6.27 -3.61 0.25
N ARG A 327 7.16 -2.68 -0.11
CA ARG A 327 7.29 -2.17 -1.48
C ARG A 327 7.87 -3.19 -2.46
N ALA A 328 8.61 -4.18 -1.97
CA ALA A 328 9.10 -5.29 -2.78
C ALA A 328 8.02 -6.37 -3.04
N GLY A 329 6.85 -6.22 -2.43
CA GLY A 329 5.68 -7.08 -2.63
C GLY A 329 5.55 -8.20 -1.62
N PHE A 330 6.52 -8.43 -0.72
CA PHE A 330 6.42 -9.49 0.27
C PHE A 330 5.25 -9.24 1.21
N VAL A 331 4.55 -10.30 1.54
CA VAL A 331 3.35 -10.25 2.38
C VAL A 331 3.73 -10.61 3.81
N TYR A 332 3.24 -9.84 4.77
CA TYR A 332 3.46 -10.07 6.19
C TYR A 332 2.12 -10.28 6.89
N ILE A 333 2.01 -11.34 7.68
CA ILE A 333 0.82 -11.63 8.48
C ILE A 333 1.21 -11.71 9.95
N LEU A 334 0.48 -10.97 10.77
CA LEU A 334 0.53 -11.10 12.21
C LEU A 334 -0.46 -12.19 12.64
N TRP A 335 0.02 -13.21 13.35
CA TRP A 335 -0.79 -14.29 13.91
C TRP A 335 -0.83 -14.22 15.43
N PHE A 336 -1.91 -14.73 16.01
CA PHE A 336 -2.07 -14.88 17.45
C PHE A 336 -2.43 -16.32 17.81
N GLY A 337 -1.85 -16.81 18.91
CA GLY A 337 -2.12 -18.12 19.48
C GLY A 337 -1.80 -18.10 20.98
N ASP A 338 -2.78 -18.47 21.81
CA ASP A 338 -2.61 -18.60 23.27
C ASP A 338 -1.88 -17.43 23.96
N GLY A 339 -2.28 -16.19 23.65
CA GLY A 339 -1.69 -14.98 24.22
C GLY A 339 -0.35 -14.56 23.62
N LYS A 340 0.21 -15.35 22.71
CA LYS A 340 1.45 -15.08 21.96
C LYS A 340 1.14 -14.52 20.58
N CYS A 341 2.10 -13.78 20.04
CA CYS A 341 2.03 -13.22 18.70
C CYS A 341 3.28 -13.58 17.89
N ILE A 342 3.08 -13.91 16.62
CA ILE A 342 4.15 -14.14 15.65
C ILE A 342 3.88 -13.35 14.37
N ILE A 343 4.95 -12.96 13.69
CA ILE A 343 4.94 -12.36 12.38
C ILE A 343 5.47 -13.41 11.42
N THR A 344 4.73 -13.67 10.36
CA THR A 344 5.16 -14.52 9.25
C THR A 344 5.36 -13.67 8.03
N GLN A 345 6.41 -13.94 7.27
CA GLN A 345 6.63 -13.36 5.96
C GLN A 345 6.40 -14.41 4.89
N TYR A 346 5.72 -14.01 3.83
CA TYR A 346 5.48 -14.81 2.65
C TYR A 346 6.16 -14.19 1.44
N SER A 347 6.39 -15.01 0.42
CA SER A 347 6.74 -14.57 -0.93
C SER A 347 5.79 -13.50 -1.46
N GLN A 348 6.19 -12.80 -2.53
CA GLN A 348 5.38 -11.75 -3.14
C GLN A 348 3.98 -12.25 -3.52
N ASP A 349 3.90 -13.46 -4.07
CA ASP A 349 2.63 -14.11 -4.41
C ASP A 349 1.89 -14.70 -3.19
N GLY A 350 2.44 -14.61 -1.98
CA GLY A 350 1.84 -15.12 -0.75
C GLY A 350 1.78 -16.65 -0.62
N GLN A 351 2.27 -17.41 -1.60
CA GLN A 351 2.11 -18.88 -1.63
C GLN A 351 3.17 -19.62 -0.80
N GLN A 352 4.33 -19.02 -0.57
CA GLN A 352 5.42 -19.61 0.20
C GLN A 352 5.63 -18.86 1.51
N LEU A 353 5.58 -19.58 2.64
CA LEU A 353 6.01 -19.07 3.94
C LEU A 353 7.54 -19.07 3.99
N LEU A 354 8.15 -17.89 4.14
CA LEU A 354 9.60 -17.69 4.10
C LEU A 354 10.23 -17.70 5.49
N THR A 355 9.64 -16.95 6.44
CA THR A 355 10.13 -16.89 7.82
C THR A 355 9.01 -16.67 8.81
N THR A 356 9.27 -17.04 10.07
CA THR A 356 8.39 -16.84 11.21
C THR A 356 9.18 -16.28 12.37
N LYS A 357 8.66 -15.21 12.99
CA LYS A 357 9.33 -14.47 14.05
C LYS A 357 8.37 -14.19 15.20
N ARG A 358 8.82 -14.33 16.45
CA ARG A 358 8.04 -13.90 17.61
C ARG A 358 8.06 -12.38 17.78
N THR A 359 6.94 -11.82 18.25
CA THR A 359 6.82 -10.39 18.59
C THR A 359 6.22 -10.20 19.99
N GLU A 360 6.05 -8.95 20.45
CA GLU A 360 5.51 -8.65 21.78
C GLU A 360 4.08 -9.19 21.90
N ASN A 361 3.79 -9.78 23.06
CA ASN A 361 2.43 -10.22 23.39
C ASN A 361 1.48 -9.03 23.34
N GLY A 362 0.34 -9.20 22.68
CA GLY A 362 -0.63 -8.12 22.50
C GLY A 362 -0.35 -7.23 21.29
N ALA A 363 0.61 -7.58 20.43
CA ALA A 363 0.66 -7.08 19.05
C ALA A 363 -0.69 -7.28 18.36
N ARG A 364 -1.08 -6.30 17.54
CA ARG A 364 -2.46 -6.21 17.06
C ARG A 364 -2.62 -5.84 15.60
N CYS A 365 -1.90 -4.84 15.15
CA CYS A 365 -1.97 -4.31 13.79
C CYS A 365 -0.55 -4.14 13.26
N MET A 366 -0.39 -4.21 11.94
CA MET A 366 0.91 -4.10 11.31
C MET A 366 0.84 -3.29 10.00
N THR A 367 1.91 -2.58 9.68
CA THR A 367 2.10 -1.89 8.40
C THR A 367 3.60 -1.76 8.12
N THR A 368 4.00 -1.30 6.95
CA THR A 368 5.39 -0.92 6.68
C THR A 368 5.55 0.59 6.69
N LEU A 369 6.77 1.10 6.83
CA LEU A 369 7.09 2.52 6.78
C LEU A 369 8.44 2.73 6.09
N MET A 370 8.47 3.61 5.10
CA MET A 370 9.73 4.09 4.53
C MET A 370 10.43 5.07 5.47
N THR A 371 11.67 4.75 5.83
CA THR A 371 12.56 5.60 6.62
C THR A 371 13.81 5.97 5.81
N GLU A 372 14.66 6.81 6.39
CA GLU A 372 15.97 7.16 5.79
C GLU A 372 16.91 5.94 5.71
N GLU A 373 16.70 4.94 6.56
CA GLU A 373 17.48 3.70 6.63
C GLU A 373 16.87 2.56 5.77
N GLY A 374 15.80 2.84 5.03
CA GLY A 374 15.06 1.83 4.26
C GLY A 374 13.66 1.58 4.81
N GLU A 375 13.00 0.56 4.24
CA GLU A 375 11.66 0.16 4.67
C GLU A 375 11.73 -0.58 6.02
N LYS A 376 10.77 -0.29 6.90
CA LYS A 376 10.67 -0.89 8.23
C LYS A 376 9.29 -1.49 8.41
N LEU A 377 9.20 -2.58 9.16
CA LEU A 377 7.94 -3.18 9.57
C LEU A 377 7.52 -2.63 10.93
N LEU A 378 6.33 -2.04 10.99
CA LEU A 378 5.76 -1.45 12.21
C LEU A 378 4.68 -2.35 12.78
N VAL A 379 4.83 -2.73 14.05
CA VAL A 379 3.86 -3.57 14.77
C VAL A 379 3.30 -2.80 15.95
N ALA A 380 2.01 -2.53 15.94
CA ALA A 380 1.32 -1.81 17.00
C ALA A 380 0.66 -2.76 18.00
N THR A 381 0.83 -2.49 19.30
CA THR A 381 0.20 -3.25 20.37
C THR A 381 -1.18 -2.69 20.73
N TYR A 382 -2.14 -3.58 20.98
CA TYR A 382 -3.55 -3.24 21.24
C TYR A 382 -3.74 -2.33 22.46
N GLN A 383 -3.13 -2.68 23.61
CA GLN A 383 -3.37 -2.03 24.92
C GLN A 383 -2.29 -1.02 25.30
N SER A 384 -1.02 -1.33 25.07
CA SER A 384 0.07 -0.45 25.50
C SER A 384 0.30 0.73 24.55
N GLY A 385 -0.23 0.67 23.32
CA GLY A 385 -0.05 1.73 22.33
C GLY A 385 1.40 1.90 21.89
N LYS A 386 2.22 0.86 22.06
CA LYS A 386 3.58 0.83 21.57
C LYS A 386 3.56 0.47 20.09
N MET A 387 4.45 1.08 19.32
CA MET A 387 4.77 0.67 17.96
C MET A 387 6.21 0.16 17.96
N LEU A 388 6.37 -1.12 17.64
CA LEU A 388 7.67 -1.79 17.49
C LEU A 388 8.11 -1.64 16.04
N CYS A 389 9.34 -1.19 15.84
CA CYS A 389 9.94 -1.02 14.52
C CYS A 389 10.98 -2.12 14.29
N TYR A 390 10.80 -2.89 13.21
CA TYR A 390 11.74 -3.90 12.74
C TYR A 390 12.32 -3.47 11.40
N GLY A 391 13.61 -3.72 11.19
CA GLY A 391 14.26 -3.53 9.89
C GLY A 391 13.79 -4.57 8.88
N LEU A 392 13.60 -4.16 7.63
CA LEU A 392 13.45 -5.05 6.49
C LEU A 392 14.73 -4.95 5.65
N MET A 393 15.59 -5.95 5.75
CA MET A 393 16.88 -5.98 5.05
C MET A 393 16.77 -6.85 3.80
N LEU A 394 17.08 -6.27 2.63
CA LEU A 394 17.24 -7.01 1.39
C LEU A 394 18.57 -7.77 1.47
N GLU A 395 18.56 -9.09 1.28
CA GLU A 395 19.77 -9.89 1.10
C GLU A 395 20.27 -9.90 -0.34
#